data_AF-A0A7T5CK83-F1
#
_entry.id   AF-A0A7T5CK83-F1
#
_cell.length_a   1.000
_cell.length_b   1.000
_cell.length_c   1.000
_cell.angle_alpha   90.00
_cell.angle_beta   90.00
_cell.angle_gamma   90.00
#
_symmetry.space_group_name_H-M   'P 1'
#
loop_
_entity.id
_entity.type
_entity.pdbx_description
1 polymer ?
#
loop_
_entity_poly.entity_id
_entity_poly.type
_entity_poly.pdbx_seq_one_letter_code
_entity_poly.pdbx_strand_id
1 'polypeptide(L)'
;MRDISGKLHEKSFLKAFWDGSLDSGIRLILTLGSLAAGSAFAGFFTIVFGLGRWDDEVMVVGFCISGVFLLGLNYFIWTRGIGHKPIVIGVMGSILLLTITICLCVFIDASLGGRAEEIWIFTTIFSSITVFFMLWAWVIWWGYKRMLVWDLGPEAEVFCIECGYNLRGRTDTKCPECGVEPTVEALLRGQGVVMAKVDKE
;
A
#
# COMPACT_ATOMS: atom_id res chain seq x y z
N MET A 1 -8.83 -32.38 25.69
CA MET A 1 -7.71 -31.42 25.49
C MET A 1 -7.50 -31.16 24.00
N ARG A 2 -8.48 -30.56 23.34
CA ARG A 2 -8.33 -30.03 21.99
C ARG A 2 -8.70 -28.55 22.07
N ASP A 3 -7.97 -27.72 21.34
CA ASP A 3 -8.38 -26.35 20.97
C ASP A 3 -7.94 -25.15 21.85
N ILE A 4 -6.80 -25.26 22.56
CA ILE A 4 -6.16 -24.06 23.16
C ILE A 4 -5.12 -23.43 22.21
N SER A 5 -4.59 -24.19 21.26
CA SER A 5 -3.57 -23.74 20.29
C SER A 5 -4.07 -22.60 19.38
N GLY A 6 -5.33 -22.67 18.91
CA GLY A 6 -5.89 -21.66 17.99
C GLY A 6 -6.04 -20.27 18.63
N LYS A 7 -6.48 -20.20 19.89
CA LYS A 7 -6.70 -18.90 20.59
C LYS A 7 -5.40 -18.15 20.92
N LEU A 8 -4.28 -18.86 21.04
CA LEU A 8 -2.96 -18.23 21.22
C LEU A 8 -2.47 -17.60 19.91
N HIS A 9 -2.79 -18.20 18.77
CA HIS A 9 -2.37 -17.72 17.45
C HIS A 9 -3.16 -16.48 16.97
N GLU A 10 -4.42 -16.35 17.37
CA GLU A 10 -5.25 -15.19 17.02
C GLU A 10 -4.82 -13.91 17.78
N LYS A 11 -4.49 -14.05 19.07
CA LYS A 11 -4.02 -12.92 19.88
C LYS A 11 -2.63 -12.43 19.45
N SER A 12 -1.75 -13.33 19.02
CA SER A 12 -0.45 -12.94 18.48
C SER A 12 -0.58 -12.23 17.14
N PHE A 13 -1.51 -12.66 16.28
CA PHE A 13 -1.79 -12.01 15.01
C PHE A 13 -2.31 -10.58 15.18
N LEU A 14 -3.37 -10.39 15.98
CA LEU A 14 -3.94 -9.05 16.21
C LEU A 14 -2.94 -8.10 16.86
N LYS A 15 -2.10 -8.63 17.76
CA LYS A 15 -1.02 -7.85 18.38
C LYS A 15 0.04 -7.48 17.34
N ALA A 16 0.52 -8.42 16.52
CA ALA A 16 1.47 -8.14 15.45
C ALA A 16 0.93 -7.16 14.40
N PHE A 17 -0.38 -7.22 14.12
CA PHE A 17 -1.07 -6.28 13.26
C PHE A 17 -1.08 -4.87 13.84
N TRP A 18 -1.42 -4.74 15.12
CA TRP A 18 -1.48 -3.45 15.82
C TRP A 18 -0.09 -2.82 16.04
N ASP A 19 0.89 -3.65 16.38
CA ASP A 19 2.26 -3.26 16.67
C ASP A 19 3.07 -2.99 15.40
N GLY A 20 2.51 -3.29 14.22
CA GLY A 20 3.18 -3.04 12.95
C GLY A 20 4.27 -4.05 12.61
N SER A 21 4.44 -5.11 13.40
CA SER A 21 5.39 -6.18 13.11
C SER A 21 4.86 -7.20 12.09
N LEU A 22 3.68 -6.95 11.54
CA LEU A 22 3.07 -7.82 10.53
C LEU A 22 3.98 -7.90 9.29
N ASP A 23 4.27 -9.14 8.88
CA ASP A 23 5.04 -9.41 7.68
C ASP A 23 4.43 -8.71 6.45
N SER A 24 5.32 -8.24 5.59
CA SER A 24 4.99 -7.56 4.33
C SER A 24 4.09 -8.42 3.43
N GLY A 25 4.29 -9.75 3.42
CA GLY A 25 3.46 -10.69 2.68
C GLY A 25 2.01 -10.68 3.15
N ILE A 26 1.78 -10.65 4.47
CA ILE A 26 0.42 -10.60 5.03
C ILE A 26 -0.26 -9.26 4.72
N ARG A 27 0.47 -8.14 4.78
CA ARG A 27 -0.06 -6.81 4.40
C ARG A 27 -0.47 -6.76 2.94
N LEU A 28 0.31 -7.40 2.06
CA LEU A 28 -0.03 -7.54 0.65
C LEU A 28 -1.31 -8.37 0.48
N ILE A 29 -1.44 -9.50 1.17
CA ILE A 29 -2.66 -10.33 1.15
C ILE A 29 -3.87 -9.54 1.64
N LEU A 30 -3.74 -8.77 2.72
CA LEU A 30 -4.82 -7.91 3.23
C LEU A 30 -5.19 -6.80 2.23
N THR A 31 -4.20 -6.22 1.54
CA THR A 31 -4.43 -5.22 0.50
C THR A 31 -5.19 -5.82 -0.68
N LEU A 32 -4.73 -6.96 -1.20
CA LEU A 32 -5.40 -7.70 -2.28
C LEU A 32 -6.81 -8.16 -1.87
N GLY A 33 -6.96 -8.63 -0.62
CA GLY A 33 -8.26 -9.00 -0.06
C GLY A 33 -9.21 -7.81 0.03
N SER A 34 -8.71 -6.64 0.44
CA SER A 34 -9.51 -5.40 0.47
C SER A 34 -9.93 -4.95 -0.92
N LEU A 35 -9.04 -5.06 -1.92
CA LEU A 35 -9.35 -4.74 -3.32
C LEU A 35 -10.42 -5.68 -3.89
N ALA A 36 -10.30 -6.98 -3.63
CA ALA A 36 -11.28 -7.98 -4.04
C ALA A 36 -12.63 -7.78 -3.33
N ALA A 37 -12.62 -7.46 -2.03
CA ALA A 37 -13.84 -7.12 -1.30
C ALA A 37 -14.49 -5.85 -1.83
N GLY A 38 -13.68 -4.84 -2.18
CA GLY A 38 -14.13 -3.59 -2.80
C GLY A 38 -14.80 -3.81 -4.14
N SER A 39 -14.20 -4.61 -5.03
CA SER A 39 -14.78 -4.92 -6.34
C SER A 39 -16.04 -5.77 -6.23
N ALA A 40 -16.07 -6.75 -5.32
CA ALA A 40 -17.27 -7.54 -5.03
C ALA A 40 -18.39 -6.66 -4.48
N PHE A 41 -18.07 -5.72 -3.59
CA PHE A 41 -19.04 -4.78 -3.02
C PHE A 41 -19.60 -3.83 -4.09
N ALA A 42 -18.74 -3.31 -4.97
CA ALA A 42 -19.14 -2.53 -6.13
C ALA A 42 -20.09 -3.31 -7.06
N GLY A 43 -19.72 -4.54 -7.44
CA GLY A 43 -20.56 -5.39 -8.28
C GLY A 43 -21.88 -5.77 -7.62
N PHE A 44 -21.87 -6.06 -6.31
CA PHE A 44 -23.08 -6.27 -5.54
C PHE A 44 -23.98 -5.03 -5.56
N PHE A 45 -23.42 -3.83 -5.39
CA PHE A 45 -24.16 -2.58 -5.52
C PHE A 45 -24.75 -2.43 -6.93
N THR A 46 -23.98 -2.65 -7.98
CA THR A 46 -24.49 -2.59 -9.36
C THR A 46 -25.63 -3.60 -9.60
N ILE A 47 -25.57 -4.80 -9.03
CA ILE A 47 -26.63 -5.81 -9.20
C ILE A 47 -27.87 -5.45 -8.38
N VAL A 48 -27.71 -5.15 -7.08
CA VAL A 48 -28.83 -4.86 -6.18
C VAL A 48 -29.54 -3.58 -6.56
N PHE A 49 -28.77 -2.54 -6.90
CA PHE A 49 -29.31 -1.23 -7.26
C PHE A 49 -29.56 -1.08 -8.76
N GLY A 50 -28.89 -1.81 -9.64
CA GLY A 50 -29.21 -1.78 -11.09
C GLY A 50 -30.50 -2.53 -11.44
N LEU A 51 -30.97 -3.44 -10.58
CA LEU A 51 -32.29 -4.08 -10.73
C LEU A 51 -33.45 -3.20 -10.25
N GLY A 52 -33.17 -2.20 -9.41
CA GLY A 52 -34.12 -1.14 -9.11
C GLY A 52 -33.89 0.02 -10.09
N ARG A 53 -34.93 0.74 -10.50
CA ARG A 53 -34.77 2.01 -11.24
C ARG A 53 -34.28 3.11 -10.28
N TRP A 54 -33.10 2.94 -9.71
CA TRP A 54 -32.47 3.96 -8.88
C TRP A 54 -31.82 5.00 -9.78
N ASP A 55 -31.93 6.27 -9.38
CA ASP A 55 -31.30 7.37 -10.09
C ASP A 55 -29.77 7.19 -10.10
N ASP A 56 -29.13 7.54 -11.22
CA ASP A 56 -27.69 7.39 -11.44
C ASP A 56 -26.86 8.05 -10.32
N GLU A 57 -27.41 9.08 -9.68
CA GLU A 57 -26.83 9.77 -8.53
C GLU A 57 -26.54 8.83 -7.34
N VAL A 58 -27.44 7.90 -7.05
CA VAL A 58 -27.30 6.97 -5.91
C VAL A 58 -26.16 5.99 -6.16
N MET A 59 -26.00 5.52 -7.40
CA MET A 59 -24.90 4.65 -7.77
C MET A 59 -23.55 5.37 -7.60
N VAL A 60 -23.44 6.61 -8.09
CA VAL A 60 -22.21 7.41 -7.98
C VAL A 60 -21.82 7.61 -6.51
N VAL A 61 -22.78 7.99 -5.65
CA VAL A 61 -22.52 8.16 -4.20
C VAL A 61 -22.04 6.86 -3.57
N GLY A 62 -22.64 5.72 -3.93
CA GLY A 62 -22.21 4.40 -3.44
C GLY A 62 -20.77 4.07 -3.82
N PHE A 63 -20.38 4.32 -5.07
CA PHE A 63 -18.99 4.14 -5.53
C PHE A 63 -18.01 5.06 -4.79
N CYS A 64 -18.37 6.33 -4.59
CA CYS A 64 -17.53 7.27 -3.85
C CYS A 64 -17.31 6.82 -2.40
N ILE A 65 -18.36 6.39 -1.69
CA ILE A 65 -18.26 5.90 -0.31
C ILE A 65 -17.37 4.65 -0.24
N SER A 66 -17.58 3.69 -1.16
CA SER A 66 -16.76 2.48 -1.22
C SER A 66 -15.29 2.79 -1.49
N GLY A 67 -14.99 3.70 -2.42
CA GLY A 67 -13.64 4.15 -2.75
C GLY A 67 -12.94 4.82 -1.57
N VAL A 68 -13.62 5.72 -0.86
CA VAL A 68 -13.08 6.38 0.36
C VAL A 68 -12.79 5.36 1.44
N PHE A 69 -13.69 4.40 1.65
CA PHE A 69 -13.49 3.33 2.62
C PHE A 69 -12.27 2.47 2.29
N LEU A 70 -12.11 2.05 1.03
CA LEU A 70 -10.95 1.28 0.57
C LEU A 70 -9.64 2.05 0.72
N LEU A 71 -9.62 3.34 0.39
CA LEU A 71 -8.45 4.20 0.58
C LEU A 71 -8.09 4.34 2.06
N GLY A 72 -9.09 4.53 2.93
CA GLY A 72 -8.89 4.58 4.38
C GLY A 72 -8.31 3.29 4.95
N LEU A 73 -8.83 2.13 4.49
CA LEU A 73 -8.36 0.81 4.92
C LEU A 73 -6.92 0.55 4.46
N ASN A 74 -6.59 0.89 3.21
CA ASN A 74 -5.22 0.80 2.70
C ASN A 74 -4.27 1.74 3.44
N TYR A 75 -4.67 2.99 3.67
CA TYR A 75 -3.91 3.93 4.48
C TYR A 75 -3.64 3.37 5.88
N PHE A 76 -4.65 2.80 6.53
CA PHE A 76 -4.52 2.21 7.86
C PHE A 76 -3.57 1.00 7.90
N ILE A 77 -3.68 0.06 6.95
CA ILE A 77 -2.79 -1.12 6.88
C ILE A 77 -1.32 -0.70 6.72
N TRP A 78 -1.06 0.24 5.82
CA TRP A 78 0.31 0.57 5.46
C TRP A 78 0.99 1.53 6.45
N THR A 79 0.24 2.45 7.08
CA THR A 79 0.80 3.43 8.03
C THR A 79 1.41 2.79 9.27
N ARG A 80 1.02 1.56 9.57
CA ARG A 80 1.54 0.78 10.70
C ARG A 80 2.91 0.16 10.46
N GLY A 81 3.60 0.38 9.33
CA GLY A 81 4.93 -0.21 9.15
C GLY A 81 5.80 0.38 8.05
N ILE A 82 5.22 1.14 7.14
CA ILE A 82 6.01 2.02 6.26
C ILE A 82 5.89 3.42 6.84
N GLY A 83 7.00 4.17 6.83
CA GLY A 83 6.95 5.59 7.14
C GLY A 83 5.85 6.30 6.34
N HIS A 84 5.22 7.32 6.93
CA HIS A 84 3.99 7.92 6.39
C HIS A 84 4.10 8.48 4.96
N LYS A 85 5.30 8.89 4.53
CA LYS A 85 5.54 9.63 3.28
C LYS A 85 5.04 8.91 2.00
N PRO A 86 5.50 7.69 1.64
CA PRO A 86 5.04 7.00 0.42
C PRO A 86 3.54 6.72 0.38
N ILE A 87 2.92 6.48 1.54
CA ILE A 87 1.49 6.18 1.63
C ILE A 87 0.68 7.45 1.34
N VAL A 88 1.10 8.58 1.91
CA VAL A 88 0.48 9.89 1.62
C VAL A 88 0.57 10.20 0.13
N ILE A 89 1.70 9.88 -0.53
CA ILE A 89 1.83 10.04 -1.98
C ILE A 89 0.82 9.14 -2.72
N GLY A 90 0.66 7.88 -2.31
CA GLY A 90 -0.33 6.96 -2.90
C GLY A 90 -1.77 7.46 -2.76
N VAL A 91 -2.15 7.95 -1.58
CA VAL A 91 -3.50 8.50 -1.32
C VAL A 91 -3.73 9.76 -2.13
N MET A 92 -2.82 10.73 -2.08
CA MET A 92 -2.93 11.98 -2.83
C MET A 92 -2.97 11.71 -4.35
N GLY A 93 -2.14 10.79 -4.84
CA GLY A 93 -2.15 10.38 -6.25
C GLY A 93 -3.46 9.74 -6.67
N SER A 94 -4.09 8.94 -5.79
CA SER A 94 -5.39 8.32 -6.05
C SER A 94 -6.52 9.35 -6.12
N ILE A 95 -6.53 10.35 -5.22
CA ILE A 95 -7.51 11.44 -5.22
C ILE A 95 -7.36 12.30 -6.49
N LEU A 96 -6.13 12.63 -6.86
CA LEU A 96 -5.84 13.39 -8.07
C LEU A 96 -6.29 12.62 -9.32
N LEU A 97 -5.98 11.33 -9.40
CA LEU A 97 -6.40 10.47 -10.51
C LEU A 97 -7.92 10.43 -10.63
N LEU A 98 -8.65 10.19 -9.53
CA LEU A 98 -10.11 10.20 -9.52
C LEU A 98 -10.68 11.53 -10.01
N THR A 99 -10.13 12.65 -9.55
CA THR A 99 -10.56 13.99 -9.95
C THR A 99 -10.38 14.20 -11.45
N ILE A 100 -9.22 13.81 -12.00
CA ILE A 100 -8.93 13.89 -13.44
C ILE A 100 -9.89 13.01 -14.24
N THR A 101 -10.14 11.77 -13.79
CA THR A 101 -11.08 10.85 -14.45
C THR A 101 -12.49 11.45 -14.52
N ILE A 102 -13.00 12.01 -13.41
CA ILE A 102 -14.32 12.65 -13.38
C ILE A 102 -14.37 13.83 -14.35
N CYS A 103 -13.36 14.71 -14.33
CA CYS A 103 -13.29 15.85 -15.25
C CYS A 103 -13.26 15.42 -16.72
N LEU A 104 -12.53 14.35 -17.05
CA LEU A 104 -12.47 13.81 -18.41
C LEU A 104 -13.81 13.21 -18.85
N CYS A 105 -14.49 12.46 -17.97
CA CYS A 105 -15.81 11.91 -18.28
C CYS A 105 -16.82 13.03 -18.58
N VAL A 106 -16.87 14.08 -17.73
CA VAL A 106 -17.75 15.25 -17.95
C VAL A 106 -17.39 15.99 -19.23
N PHE A 107 -16.09 16.12 -19.54
CA PHE A 107 -15.64 16.78 -20.77
C PHE A 107 -16.02 15.98 -22.02
N ILE A 108 -15.89 14.64 -21.97
CA ILE A 108 -16.27 13.73 -23.06
C ILE A 108 -17.76 13.81 -23.34
N ASP A 109 -18.59 13.72 -22.30
CA ASP A 109 -20.05 13.87 -22.37
C ASP A 109 -20.45 15.21 -23.00
N ALA A 110 -19.83 16.31 -22.54
CA ALA A 110 -20.12 17.64 -23.08
C ALA A 110 -19.64 17.85 -24.54
N SER A 111 -18.60 17.14 -24.97
CA SER A 111 -17.93 17.39 -26.27
C SER A 111 -18.36 16.45 -27.38
N LEU A 112 -18.72 15.21 -27.04
CA LEU A 112 -18.99 14.14 -28.00
C LEU A 112 -20.46 13.73 -27.89
N GLY A 113 -21.32 14.30 -28.74
CA GLY A 113 -22.70 13.83 -28.86
C GLY A 113 -22.80 12.49 -29.59
N GLY A 114 -23.62 11.58 -29.07
CA GLY A 114 -24.05 10.34 -29.76
C GLY A 114 -23.34 9.07 -29.29
N ARG A 115 -23.57 7.94 -29.99
CA ARG A 115 -23.12 6.60 -29.55
C ARG A 115 -21.61 6.42 -29.36
N ALA A 116 -20.78 7.33 -29.87
CA ALA A 116 -19.33 7.27 -29.68
C ALA A 116 -18.93 7.60 -28.23
N GLU A 117 -19.72 8.40 -27.53
CA GLU A 117 -19.48 8.87 -26.16
C GLU A 117 -19.26 7.72 -25.17
N GLU A 118 -20.14 6.70 -25.22
CA GLU A 118 -20.08 5.53 -24.33
C GLU A 118 -18.72 4.83 -24.40
N ILE A 119 -18.18 4.64 -25.60
CA ILE A 119 -16.89 3.95 -25.81
C ILE A 119 -15.76 4.75 -25.17
N TRP A 120 -15.78 6.08 -25.28
CA TRP A 120 -14.76 6.95 -24.70
C TRP A 120 -14.84 7.00 -23.18
N ILE A 121 -16.05 7.03 -22.62
CA ILE A 121 -16.26 6.97 -21.17
C ILE A 121 -15.72 5.65 -20.61
N PHE A 122 -16.09 4.50 -21.20
CA PHE A 122 -15.58 3.20 -20.76
C PHE A 122 -14.05 3.14 -20.83
N THR A 123 -13.45 3.58 -21.94
CA THR A 123 -11.99 3.58 -22.12
C THR A 123 -11.29 4.44 -21.07
N THR A 124 -11.86 5.60 -20.73
CA THR A 124 -11.35 6.50 -19.69
C THR A 124 -11.41 5.86 -18.30
N ILE A 125 -12.49 5.15 -17.98
CA ILE A 125 -12.64 4.44 -16.71
C ILE A 125 -11.61 3.30 -16.60
N PHE A 126 -11.52 2.43 -17.62
CA PHE A 126 -10.60 1.28 -17.61
C PHE A 126 -9.14 1.72 -17.53
N SER A 127 -8.74 2.73 -18.31
CA SER A 127 -7.37 3.28 -18.24
C SER A 127 -7.05 3.86 -16.86
N SER A 128 -8.00 4.57 -16.24
CA SER A 128 -7.84 5.11 -14.88
C SER A 128 -7.65 4.00 -13.84
N ILE A 129 -8.40 2.89 -13.96
CA ILE A 129 -8.24 1.71 -13.11
C ILE A 129 -6.82 1.12 -13.26
N THR A 130 -6.32 1.00 -14.49
CA THR A 130 -4.95 0.50 -14.75
C THR A 130 -3.89 1.39 -14.10
N VAL A 131 -4.00 2.72 -14.26
CA VAL A 131 -3.07 3.69 -13.66
C VAL A 131 -3.12 3.63 -12.13
N PHE A 132 -4.31 3.45 -11.55
CA PHE A 132 -4.48 3.27 -10.11
C PHE A 132 -3.71 2.05 -9.60
N PHE A 133 -3.82 0.90 -10.27
CA PHE A 133 -3.07 -0.29 -9.89
C PHE A 133 -1.56 -0.12 -10.05
N MET A 134 -1.10 0.54 -11.13
CA MET A 134 0.31 0.85 -11.32
C MET A 134 0.86 1.76 -10.21
N LEU A 135 0.09 2.78 -9.81
CA LEU A 135 0.45 3.70 -8.72
C LEU A 135 0.62 2.94 -7.39
N TRP A 136 -0.34 2.08 -7.04
CA TRP A 136 -0.25 1.29 -5.81
C TRP A 136 0.83 0.21 -5.87
N ALA A 137 1.03 -0.45 -7.02
CA ALA A 137 2.14 -1.37 -7.21
C ALA A 137 3.49 -0.67 -6.99
N TRP A 138 3.64 0.56 -7.48
CA TRP A 138 4.84 1.38 -7.25
C TRP A 138 5.02 1.76 -5.77
N VAL A 139 3.95 2.20 -5.08
CA VAL A 139 3.99 2.51 -3.64
C VAL A 139 4.38 1.29 -2.81
N ILE A 140 3.78 0.12 -3.11
CA ILE A 140 4.06 -1.15 -2.44
C ILE A 140 5.50 -1.58 -2.71
N TRP A 141 5.96 -1.53 -3.96
CA TRP A 141 7.33 -1.86 -4.34
C TRP A 141 8.35 -1.00 -3.60
N TRP A 142 8.09 0.31 -3.50
CA TRP A 142 8.96 1.23 -2.78
C TRP A 142 8.98 0.96 -1.28
N GLY A 143 7.83 0.58 -0.73
CA GLY A 143 7.68 0.06 0.63
C GLY A 143 8.51 -1.19 0.88
N TYR A 144 8.37 -2.18 0.02
CA TYR A 144 9.07 -3.47 0.10
C TYR A 144 10.59 -3.29 0.03
N LYS A 145 11.07 -2.45 -0.90
CA LYS A 145 12.50 -2.14 -1.03
C LYS A 145 13.08 -1.49 0.23
N ARG A 146 12.31 -0.67 0.94
CA ARG A 146 12.74 -0.11 2.22
C ARG A 146 12.76 -1.17 3.31
N MET A 147 11.77 -2.05 3.40
CA MET A 147 11.72 -3.08 4.45
C MET A 147 12.83 -4.11 4.34
N LEU A 148 13.20 -4.55 3.13
CA LEU A 148 14.32 -5.47 2.89
C LEU A 148 15.65 -4.98 3.48
N VAL A 149 15.82 -3.66 3.63
CA VAL A 149 17.01 -3.07 4.25
C VAL A 149 17.01 -3.21 5.77
N TRP A 150 15.85 -3.36 6.40
CA TRP A 150 15.69 -3.40 7.86
C TRP A 150 15.37 -4.80 8.41
N ASP A 151 15.07 -5.77 7.55
CA ASP A 151 14.84 -7.18 7.94
C ASP A 151 16.13 -8.00 7.97
N LEU A 152 17.22 -7.35 8.40
CA LEU A 152 18.34 -8.06 8.97
C LEU A 152 17.82 -8.57 10.33
N GLY A 153 17.47 -9.86 10.39
CA GLY A 153 16.69 -10.46 11.47
C GLY A 153 17.21 -10.17 12.90
N PRO A 154 16.51 -10.67 13.95
CA PRO A 154 16.80 -10.33 15.34
C PRO A 154 18.21 -10.70 15.84
N GLU A 155 19.03 -11.36 15.03
CA GLU A 155 20.41 -11.71 15.34
C GLU A 155 21.45 -10.85 14.59
N ALA A 156 21.03 -10.02 13.65
CA ALA A 156 21.92 -9.10 12.99
C ALA A 156 22.18 -7.90 13.90
N GLU A 157 23.22 -8.02 14.71
CA GLU A 157 23.71 -6.92 15.53
C GLU A 157 24.37 -5.90 14.61
N VAL A 158 23.73 -4.74 14.40
CA VAL A 158 24.30 -3.63 13.61
C VAL A 158 25.20 -2.80 14.52
N PHE A 159 26.50 -2.77 14.23
CA PHE A 159 27.49 -1.99 14.99
C PHE A 159 28.01 -0.82 14.17
N CYS A 160 28.25 0.31 14.83
CA CYS A 160 28.95 1.43 14.23
C CYS A 160 30.40 1.04 13.90
N ILE A 161 30.83 1.30 12.66
CA ILE A 161 32.17 0.92 12.17
C ILE A 161 33.29 1.72 12.87
N GLU A 162 32.98 2.95 13.32
CA GLU A 162 33.95 3.85 13.93
C GLU A 162 34.13 3.59 15.42
N CYS A 163 33.03 3.47 16.18
CA CYS A 163 33.09 3.35 17.65
C CYS A 163 32.62 2.00 18.20
N GLY A 164 32.13 1.09 17.35
CA GLY A 164 31.61 -0.21 17.78
C GLY A 164 30.27 -0.16 18.52
N TYR A 165 29.62 1.01 18.63
CA TYR A 165 28.34 1.14 19.32
C TYR A 165 27.24 0.34 18.61
N ASN A 166 26.41 -0.38 19.39
CA ASN A 166 25.30 -1.15 18.86
C ASN A 166 24.14 -0.24 18.45
N LEU A 167 23.86 -0.18 17.15
CA LEU A 167 22.81 0.63 16.54
C LEU A 167 21.44 -0.08 16.48
N ARG A 168 21.34 -1.31 17.00
CA ARG A 168 20.11 -2.10 16.97
C ARG A 168 18.94 -1.36 17.63
N GLY A 169 17.81 -1.35 16.92
CA GLY A 169 16.56 -0.77 17.42
C GLY A 169 16.49 0.76 17.35
N ARG A 170 17.49 1.44 16.80
CA ARG A 170 17.39 2.88 16.50
C ARG A 170 16.82 3.12 15.11
N THR A 171 15.95 4.11 15.01
CA THR A 171 15.41 4.63 13.74
C THR A 171 16.31 5.68 13.11
N ASP A 172 17.18 6.32 13.90
CA ASP A 172 18.08 7.36 13.44
C ASP A 172 19.32 6.75 12.79
N THR A 173 19.73 7.33 11.66
CA THR A 173 20.92 6.96 10.89
C THR A 173 22.23 7.41 11.55
N LYS A 174 22.16 8.32 12.53
CA LYS A 174 23.31 8.95 13.15
C LYS A 174 23.69 8.26 14.46
N CYS A 175 24.96 7.88 14.60
CA CYS A 175 25.47 7.27 15.81
C CYS A 175 25.46 8.27 16.98
N PRO A 176 24.90 7.91 18.15
CA PRO A 176 24.83 8.81 19.30
C PRO A 176 26.20 9.08 19.95
N GLU A 177 27.14 8.14 19.82
CA GLU A 177 28.46 8.24 20.45
C GLU A 177 29.42 9.08 19.60
N CYS A 178 29.62 8.71 18.34
CA CYS A 178 30.59 9.39 17.46
C CYS A 178 29.97 10.44 16.53
N GLY A 179 28.64 10.51 16.43
CA GLY A 179 27.96 11.43 15.52
C GLY A 179 28.09 11.09 14.03
N VAL A 180 28.77 10.00 13.68
CA VAL A 180 28.91 9.55 12.28
C VAL A 180 27.57 9.00 11.79
N GLU A 181 27.24 9.32 10.55
CA GLU A 181 26.02 8.88 9.88
C GLU A 181 26.39 7.86 8.79
N PRO A 182 26.65 6.60 9.17
CA PRO A 182 27.13 5.60 8.22
C PRO A 182 26.05 5.28 7.18
N THR A 183 26.44 5.19 5.92
CA THR A 183 25.53 4.68 4.89
C THR A 183 25.24 3.20 5.16
N VAL A 184 24.03 2.77 4.80
CA VAL A 184 23.61 1.36 4.94
C VAL A 184 24.62 0.42 4.26
N GLU A 185 25.14 0.80 3.10
CA GLU A 185 26.14 -0.02 2.39
C GLU A 185 27.47 -0.11 3.13
N ALA A 186 27.86 0.92 3.88
CA ALA A 186 29.06 0.89 4.70
C ALA A 186 28.88 -0.06 5.89
N LEU A 187 27.72 0.00 6.57
CA LEU A 187 27.39 -0.89 7.68
C LEU A 187 27.42 -2.35 7.24
N LEU A 188 26.74 -2.67 6.13
CA LEU A 188 26.67 -4.04 5.62
C LEU A 188 28.03 -4.58 5.19
N ARG A 189 28.87 -3.74 4.56
CA ARG A 189 30.26 -4.12 4.23
C ARG A 189 31.12 -4.32 5.47
N GLY A 190 30.99 -3.47 6.49
CA GLY A 190 31.75 -3.56 7.73
C GLY A 190 31.48 -4.84 8.52
N GLN A 191 30.32 -5.45 8.32
CA GLN A 191 29.89 -6.67 9.03
C GLN A 191 30.16 -7.96 8.27
N GLY A 192 30.88 -7.88 7.14
CA GLY A 192 31.15 -9.05 6.30
C GLY A 192 29.90 -9.65 5.67
N VAL A 193 28.76 -8.94 5.68
CA VAL A 193 27.56 -9.35 4.95
C VAL A 193 27.86 -9.11 3.47
N VAL A 194 28.26 -10.19 2.79
CA VAL A 194 28.41 -10.18 1.34
C VAL A 194 27.02 -9.98 0.77
N MET A 195 26.70 -8.74 0.40
CA MET A 195 25.52 -8.46 -0.41
C MET A 195 25.64 -9.33 -1.65
N ALA A 196 24.83 -10.39 -1.74
CA ALA A 196 24.69 -11.15 -2.96
C ALA A 196 24.42 -10.11 -4.05
N LYS A 197 25.34 -10.04 -5.02
CA LYS A 197 25.26 -9.07 -6.10
C LYS A 197 23.91 -9.33 -6.77
N VAL A 198 22.96 -8.41 -6.57
CA VAL A 198 21.70 -8.46 -7.31
C VAL A 198 22.08 -8.04 -8.71
N ASP A 199 22.48 -9.01 -9.52
CA ASP A 199 22.76 -8.81 -10.93
C ASP A 199 21.46 -8.29 -11.55
N LYS A 200 21.48 -7.01 -11.89
CA LYS A 200 20.42 -6.37 -12.65
C LYS A 200 20.60 -6.82 -14.09
N GLU A 201 19.93 -7.91 -14.45
CA GLU A 201 19.58 -8.17 -15.86
C GLU A 201 18.46 -7.21 -16.31
#